data_AF-A0A2D6IT79-F1
#
_entry.id   AF-A0A2D6IT79-F1
#
_cell.length_a   1.000
_cell.length_b   1.000
_cell.length_c   1.000
_cell.angle_alpha   90.00
_cell.angle_beta   90.00
_cell.angle_gamma   90.00
#
_symmetry.space_group_name_H-M   'P 1'
#
loop_
_entity.id
_entity.type
_entity.pdbx_description
1 polymer ?
#
loop_
_entity_poly.entity_id
_entity_poly.type
_entity_poly.pdbx_seq_one_letter_code
_entity_poly.pdbx_strand_id
1 'polypeptide(L)'
;MDIQTNITGSSKRSTAFIIGWSGLFLLLFGCTNMLPGGPAAEISPDSLLAGVALGAIAADSKAETLINDADILGLSPQMSVFIDQNIDRDTNDYQRIRQLIFALMGDGSFRLQYNNQTQTATETFNERHGNCLSFTNLFVAMARDIELKVSYQEVDIPPDWTTNDGTFTLNRHVNVHVDLGMAGGHVVDFNIGDFRTTYDRRIISDERALAHFFNNKGVEHLQDGDTGAALANLQRALHSDRTFAPAWSNLGTLYRRQGLLVHAEASYLQSLAVNSSEYVAMSNLASLYTQTGDSERAALFEKKVRRHRMRNPYYRFDLAKQAFLQRDYDTAISNLEFAIRRKELEDSFHFLLGLSYLQKGDEKKARKLLQKAEELAQSDALKRNYQSKIDLLLSAE
;
A
#
# COMPACT_ATOMS: atom_id res chain seq x y z
N MET A 1 71.97 44.89 -7.32
CA MET A 1 71.24 44.97 -6.05
C MET A 1 70.89 43.56 -5.57
N ASP A 2 71.71 42.82 -4.84
CA ASP A 2 73.13 42.91 -4.54
C ASP A 2 73.52 41.60 -3.83
N ILE A 3 74.62 41.01 -4.30
CA ILE A 3 75.73 40.45 -3.50
C ILE A 3 75.39 39.20 -2.65
N GLN A 4 75.60 37.98 -3.16
CA GLN A 4 76.85 37.18 -3.09
C GLN A 4 77.64 37.25 -1.77
N THR A 5 77.84 36.12 -1.10
CA THR A 5 79.16 35.58 -0.63
C THR A 5 78.88 34.28 0.14
N ASN A 6 79.30 33.06 -0.23
CA ASN A 6 80.56 32.46 -0.68
C ASN A 6 81.38 31.85 0.50
N ILE A 7 81.93 30.65 0.24
CA ILE A 7 83.18 30.07 0.79
C ILE A 7 83.13 29.00 1.93
N THR A 8 83.27 27.74 1.48
CA THR A 8 84.19 26.62 1.86
C THR A 8 84.58 26.30 3.31
N GLY A 9 84.78 24.99 3.59
CA GLY A 9 85.70 24.55 4.65
C GLY A 9 85.67 23.04 4.95
N SER A 10 86.82 22.38 4.84
CA SER A 10 87.02 20.93 4.86
C SER A 10 87.45 20.33 6.22
N SER A 11 87.07 19.06 6.42
CA SER A 11 87.83 17.94 7.05
C SER A 11 88.47 18.06 8.45
N LYS A 12 88.12 17.15 9.37
CA LYS A 12 88.95 16.02 9.91
C LYS A 12 88.53 15.58 11.33
N ARG A 13 88.25 14.27 11.43
CA ARG A 13 88.61 13.26 12.46
C ARG A 13 88.58 13.57 13.97
N SER A 14 87.87 12.66 14.64
CA SER A 14 88.18 11.97 15.91
C SER A 14 88.06 12.75 17.21
N THR A 15 87.11 12.35 18.06
CA THR A 15 87.36 11.51 19.25
C THR A 15 86.04 11.24 19.97
N ALA A 16 85.91 10.02 20.49
CA ALA A 16 84.79 9.59 21.29
C ALA A 16 84.84 10.19 22.69
N PHE A 17 83.71 10.70 23.18
CA PHE A 17 83.42 10.82 24.60
C PHE A 17 81.96 10.44 24.83
N ILE A 18 81.79 9.37 25.61
CA ILE A 18 80.51 8.87 26.11
C ILE A 18 80.25 9.59 27.42
N ILE A 19 79.24 10.47 27.48
CA ILE A 19 78.55 10.84 28.73
C ILE A 19 77.07 11.07 28.40
N GLY A 20 76.21 10.30 29.07
CA GLY A 20 74.79 10.19 28.77
C GLY A 20 73.98 11.43 29.06
N TRP A 21 73.02 11.70 28.18
CA TRP A 21 71.89 12.59 28.42
C TRP A 21 70.62 11.85 28.02
N SER A 22 69.71 11.76 28.99
CA SER A 22 68.34 11.30 28.90
C SER A 22 67.58 12.02 27.78
N GLY A 23 67.39 11.33 26.66
CA GLY A 23 66.62 11.79 25.51
C GLY A 23 65.13 11.58 25.73
N LEU A 24 64.43 12.69 25.93
CA LEU A 24 63.00 12.89 25.76
C LEU A 24 62.59 12.37 24.36
N PHE A 25 61.81 11.27 24.30
CA PHE A 25 61.25 10.75 23.04
C PHE A 25 60.11 11.69 22.62
N LEU A 26 60.39 12.58 21.68
CA LEU A 26 59.38 13.33 20.92
C LEU A 26 58.70 12.33 19.97
N LEU A 27 57.60 11.73 20.43
CA LEU A 27 56.64 11.04 19.57
C LEU A 27 56.01 12.09 18.64
N LEU A 28 56.47 12.11 17.39
CA LEU A 28 55.73 12.72 16.30
C LEU A 28 54.39 11.98 16.18
N PHE A 29 53.32 12.62 16.67
CA PHE A 29 51.95 12.22 16.36
C PHE A 29 51.76 12.34 14.84
N GLY A 30 51.87 11.22 14.14
CA GLY A 30 51.29 11.09 12.83
C GLY A 30 49.77 11.20 12.99
N CYS A 31 49.20 12.29 12.51
CA CYS A 31 47.76 12.39 12.28
C CYS A 31 47.38 11.31 11.25
N THR A 32 46.97 10.14 11.73
CA THR A 32 46.21 9.21 10.91
C THR A 32 44.88 9.86 10.59
N ASN A 33 44.73 10.28 9.33
CA ASN A 33 43.43 10.46 8.71
C ASN A 33 42.66 9.14 8.87
N MET A 34 41.71 9.09 9.82
CA MET A 34 40.66 8.09 9.78
C MET A 34 39.86 8.36 8.51
N LEU A 35 40.03 7.50 7.51
CA LEU A 35 39.06 7.37 6.41
C LEU A 35 37.70 7.01 7.02
N PRO A 36 36.62 7.79 6.80
CA PRO A 36 35.29 7.33 7.12
C PRO A 36 34.86 6.41 5.99
N GLY A 37 35.11 5.10 6.14
CA GLY A 37 34.88 4.15 5.06
C GLY A 37 34.72 2.70 5.50
N GLY A 38 34.32 2.44 6.75
CA GLY A 38 33.67 1.18 7.08
C GLY A 38 32.24 1.19 6.54
N PRO A 39 31.69 0.07 6.02
CA PRO A 39 30.27 0.03 5.70
C PRO A 39 29.51 0.42 6.97
N ALA A 40 28.61 1.41 6.86
CA ALA A 40 27.67 1.72 7.94
C ALA A 40 27.02 0.40 8.35
N ALA A 41 27.05 0.08 9.65
CA ALA A 41 26.48 -1.17 10.14
C ALA A 41 25.05 -1.31 9.59
N GLU A 42 24.79 -2.39 8.86
CA GLU A 42 23.52 -2.61 8.20
C GLU A 42 22.42 -2.70 9.27
N ILE A 43 21.42 -1.82 9.19
CA ILE A 43 20.34 -1.77 10.19
C ILE A 43 19.46 -2.99 9.96
N SER A 44 19.47 -3.94 10.90
CA SER A 44 18.71 -5.18 10.78
C SER A 44 17.20 -4.95 10.91
N PRO A 45 16.35 -5.81 10.32
CA PRO A 45 14.90 -5.74 10.50
C PRO A 45 14.47 -5.78 11.96
N ASP A 46 15.15 -6.58 12.80
CA ASP A 46 14.83 -6.65 14.23
C ASP A 46 15.22 -5.36 14.97
N SER A 47 16.31 -4.69 14.56
CA SER A 47 16.67 -3.37 15.09
C SER A 47 15.65 -2.30 14.71
N LEU A 48 15.11 -2.36 13.48
CA LEU A 48 14.03 -1.46 13.03
C LEU A 48 12.76 -1.70 13.83
N LEU A 49 12.41 -2.96 14.10
CA LEU A 49 11.25 -3.29 14.90
C LEU A 49 11.43 -2.88 16.35
N ALA A 50 12.60 -3.09 16.94
CA ALA A 50 12.87 -2.75 18.33
C ALA A 50 12.71 -1.25 18.63
N GLY A 51 12.77 -0.38 17.61
CA GLY A 51 12.49 1.05 17.77
C GLY A 51 13.52 1.79 18.61
N VAL A 52 14.69 1.20 18.87
CA VAL A 52 15.71 1.76 19.79
C VAL A 52 16.12 3.18 19.38
N ALA A 53 16.19 3.45 18.08
CA ALA A 53 16.54 4.77 17.55
C ALA A 53 15.48 5.85 17.80
N LEU A 54 14.23 5.47 18.10
CA LEU A 54 13.17 6.40 18.49
C LEU A 54 13.30 6.81 19.96
N GLY A 55 14.02 6.04 20.78
CA GLY A 55 14.35 6.36 22.16
C GLY A 55 13.14 6.75 23.01
N ALA A 56 13.27 7.85 23.77
CA ALA A 56 12.20 8.36 24.64
C ALA A 56 10.95 8.83 23.87
N ILE A 57 11.04 9.13 22.58
CA ILE A 57 9.92 9.60 21.76
C ILE A 57 8.86 8.49 21.62
N ALA A 58 9.28 7.22 21.59
CA ALA A 58 8.37 6.08 21.61
C ALA A 58 7.82 5.77 23.01
N ALA A 59 8.52 6.20 24.07
CA ALA A 59 8.13 5.94 25.46
C ALA A 59 7.13 6.97 26.02
N ASP A 60 7.05 8.16 25.42
CA ASP A 60 6.15 9.25 25.82
C ASP A 60 4.73 9.11 25.23
N SER A 61 4.39 7.92 24.72
CA SER A 61 3.09 7.64 24.12
C SER A 61 1.98 7.85 25.15
N LYS A 62 0.82 8.33 24.71
CA LYS A 62 -0.39 8.10 25.49
C LYS A 62 -0.53 6.59 25.56
N ALA A 63 -0.41 6.02 26.76
CA ALA A 63 -0.56 4.59 26.96
C ALA A 63 -2.02 4.22 26.73
N GLU A 64 -2.43 4.17 25.47
CA GLU A 64 -3.69 3.56 25.10
C GLU A 64 -3.50 2.04 25.20
N THR A 65 -4.45 1.37 25.85
CA THR A 65 -4.42 -0.08 25.99
C THR A 65 -4.47 -0.68 24.59
N LEU A 66 -3.38 -1.31 24.17
CA LEU A 66 -3.32 -2.01 22.88
C LEU A 66 -4.48 -3.02 22.80
N ILE A 67 -5.31 -2.91 21.75
CA ILE A 67 -6.48 -3.77 21.51
C ILE A 67 -6.04 -5.22 21.48
N ASN A 68 -6.59 -6.14 22.27
CA ASN A 68 -6.14 -7.54 22.22
C ASN A 68 -6.56 -8.20 20.89
N ASP A 69 -5.76 -9.16 20.37
CA ASP A 69 -6.06 -9.82 19.09
C ASP A 69 -7.45 -10.48 19.12
N ALA A 70 -7.81 -11.05 20.26
CA ALA A 70 -9.11 -11.69 20.48
C ALA A 70 -10.31 -10.71 20.41
N ASP A 71 -10.09 -9.43 20.70
CA ASP A 71 -11.15 -8.43 20.74
C ASP A 71 -11.52 -7.94 19.33
N ILE A 72 -10.62 -8.08 18.35
CA ILE A 72 -10.84 -7.63 16.97
C ILE A 72 -12.04 -8.33 16.33
N LEU A 73 -12.19 -9.62 16.61
CA LEU A 73 -13.32 -10.45 16.18
C LEU A 73 -14.26 -10.82 17.33
N GLY A 74 -14.19 -10.07 18.44
CA GLY A 74 -15.03 -10.29 19.61
C GLY A 74 -16.52 -10.08 19.30
N LEU A 75 -17.36 -10.97 19.83
CA LEU A 75 -18.82 -10.87 19.78
C LEU A 75 -19.34 -10.40 21.13
N SER A 76 -20.03 -9.25 21.13
CA SER A 76 -20.73 -8.77 22.32
C SER A 76 -22.05 -9.53 22.53
N PRO A 77 -22.60 -9.56 23.76
CA PRO A 77 -23.92 -10.15 24.01
C PRO A 77 -25.03 -9.55 23.13
N GLN A 78 -24.95 -8.26 22.81
CA GLN A 78 -25.89 -7.58 21.91
C GLN A 78 -25.79 -8.09 20.47
N MET A 79 -24.58 -8.41 20.01
CA MET A 79 -24.37 -9.03 18.69
C MET A 79 -24.96 -10.44 18.64
N SER A 80 -24.78 -11.24 19.69
CA SER A 80 -25.39 -12.58 19.77
C SER A 80 -26.92 -12.50 19.71
N VAL A 81 -27.53 -11.60 20.49
CA VAL A 81 -28.98 -11.36 20.42
C VAL A 81 -29.42 -10.91 19.03
N PHE A 82 -28.65 -10.05 18.37
CA PHE A 82 -28.94 -9.62 17.01
C PHE A 82 -28.89 -10.78 16.01
N ILE A 83 -27.88 -11.65 16.11
CA ILE A 83 -27.77 -12.86 15.29
C ILE A 83 -29.02 -13.75 15.48
N ASP A 84 -29.34 -14.07 16.73
CA ASP A 84 -30.44 -14.99 17.06
C ASP A 84 -31.82 -14.45 16.64
N GLN A 85 -31.99 -13.14 16.55
CA GLN A 85 -33.24 -12.50 16.09
C GLN A 85 -33.38 -12.45 14.57
N ASN A 86 -32.28 -12.45 13.83
CA ASN A 86 -32.28 -12.16 12.39
C ASN A 86 -31.88 -13.35 11.51
N ILE A 87 -31.30 -14.41 12.11
CA ILE A 87 -30.68 -15.50 11.36
C ILE A 87 -31.25 -16.84 11.85
N ASP A 88 -31.81 -17.59 10.91
CA ASP A 88 -32.28 -18.95 11.16
C ASP A 88 -31.12 -19.94 10.95
N ARG A 89 -30.55 -20.42 12.06
CA ARG A 89 -29.38 -21.31 12.09
C ARG A 89 -29.67 -22.69 11.49
N ASP A 90 -30.93 -23.11 11.40
CA ASP A 90 -31.31 -24.41 10.85
C ASP A 90 -31.35 -24.43 9.31
N THR A 91 -31.15 -23.26 8.68
CA THR A 91 -31.09 -23.14 7.22
C THR A 91 -29.69 -23.46 6.65
N ASN A 92 -29.64 -23.73 5.35
CA ASN A 92 -28.36 -23.96 4.67
C ASN A 92 -27.50 -22.69 4.58
N ASP A 93 -26.20 -22.87 4.32
CA ASP A 93 -25.18 -21.80 4.26
C ASP A 93 -25.60 -20.63 3.36
N TYR A 94 -26.22 -20.91 2.21
CA TYR A 94 -26.68 -19.90 1.28
C TYR A 94 -27.82 -19.03 1.85
N GLN A 95 -28.72 -19.60 2.64
CA GLN A 95 -29.77 -18.83 3.30
C GLN A 95 -29.21 -18.04 4.49
N ARG A 96 -28.34 -18.66 5.30
CA ARG A 96 -27.68 -18.01 6.44
C ARG A 96 -26.90 -16.76 6.02
N ILE A 97 -26.10 -16.85 4.94
CA ILE A 97 -25.35 -15.69 4.44
C ILE A 97 -26.29 -14.60 3.89
N ARG A 98 -27.37 -14.95 3.19
CA ARG A 98 -28.34 -13.96 2.69
C ARG A 98 -29.07 -13.24 3.82
N GLN A 99 -29.44 -13.96 4.88
CA GLN A 99 -30.03 -13.37 6.08
C GLN A 99 -29.06 -12.42 6.75
N LEU A 100 -27.80 -12.82 6.92
CA LEU A 100 -26.76 -11.96 7.51
C LEU A 100 -26.50 -10.69 6.68
N ILE A 101 -26.35 -10.82 5.36
CA ILE A 101 -26.17 -9.67 4.45
C ILE A 101 -27.39 -8.74 4.55
N PHE A 102 -28.61 -9.29 4.52
CA PHE A 102 -29.82 -8.48 4.61
C PHE A 102 -29.93 -7.77 5.97
N ALA A 103 -29.58 -8.43 7.07
CA ALA A 103 -29.63 -7.87 8.41
C ALA A 103 -28.64 -6.71 8.60
N LEU A 104 -27.42 -6.83 8.05
CA LEU A 104 -26.36 -5.83 8.19
C LEU A 104 -26.42 -4.72 7.13
N MET A 105 -26.77 -5.07 5.89
CA MET A 105 -26.62 -4.20 4.71
C MET A 105 -27.92 -3.95 3.94
N GLY A 106 -29.02 -4.63 4.28
CA GLY A 106 -30.31 -4.39 3.66
C GLY A 106 -30.91 -3.03 4.05
N ASP A 107 -32.06 -2.69 3.47
CA ASP A 107 -32.77 -1.42 3.66
C ASP A 107 -33.38 -1.24 5.07
N GLY A 108 -33.03 -2.12 6.02
CA GLY A 108 -33.50 -2.14 7.40
C GLY A 108 -32.90 -1.06 8.31
N SER A 109 -32.85 -1.38 9.61
CA SER A 109 -32.57 -0.42 10.69
C SER A 109 -31.10 -0.35 11.14
N PHE A 110 -30.25 -1.30 10.73
CA PHE A 110 -28.87 -1.37 11.21
C PHE A 110 -27.95 -0.35 10.50
N ARG A 111 -28.10 -0.17 9.17
CA ARG A 111 -27.40 0.78 8.29
C ARG A 111 -26.00 1.22 8.75
N LEU A 112 -24.99 0.54 8.23
CA LEU A 112 -23.58 0.87 8.41
C LEU A 112 -23.15 2.07 7.56
N GLN A 113 -22.37 2.99 8.13
CA GLN A 113 -21.86 4.19 7.44
C GLN A 113 -20.34 4.15 7.27
N TYR A 114 -19.84 4.57 6.12
CA TYR A 114 -18.39 4.61 5.89
C TYR A 114 -17.73 5.75 6.68
N ASN A 115 -16.62 5.44 7.35
CA ASN A 115 -15.65 6.43 7.83
C ASN A 115 -14.20 5.90 7.59
N ASN A 116 -13.19 6.70 7.95
CA ASN A 116 -11.80 6.31 7.74
C ASN A 116 -11.19 5.48 8.90
N GLN A 117 -11.92 5.26 9.99
CA GLN A 117 -11.41 4.61 11.20
C GLN A 117 -11.52 3.09 11.12
N THR A 118 -10.43 2.42 11.50
CA THR A 118 -10.38 0.96 11.63
C THR A 118 -10.84 0.58 13.03
N GLN A 119 -11.79 -0.34 13.13
CA GLN A 119 -12.47 -0.68 14.37
C GLN A 119 -12.60 -2.19 14.52
N THR A 120 -12.71 -2.65 15.76
CA THR A 120 -13.05 -4.04 16.09
C THR A 120 -14.49 -4.35 15.66
N ALA A 121 -14.83 -5.63 15.54
CA ALA A 121 -16.18 -6.07 15.21
C ALA A 121 -17.24 -5.49 16.18
N THR A 122 -16.93 -5.45 17.47
CA THR A 122 -17.84 -4.92 18.50
C THR A 122 -18.02 -3.40 18.38
N GLU A 123 -16.95 -2.64 18.19
CA GLU A 123 -17.02 -1.19 17.97
C GLU A 123 -17.84 -0.85 16.72
N THR A 124 -17.55 -1.52 15.59
CA THR A 124 -18.28 -1.32 14.33
C THR A 124 -19.76 -1.64 14.49
N PHE A 125 -20.10 -2.68 15.26
CA PHE A 125 -21.48 -3.02 15.53
C PHE A 125 -22.22 -1.95 16.34
N ASN A 126 -21.59 -1.46 17.41
CA ASN A 126 -22.19 -0.50 18.32
C ASN A 126 -22.32 0.89 17.69
N GLU A 127 -21.28 1.33 16.99
CA GLU A 127 -21.18 2.67 16.42
C GLU A 127 -21.81 2.76 15.02
N ARG A 128 -21.96 1.61 14.36
CA ARG A 128 -22.56 1.48 13.02
C ARG A 128 -21.82 2.27 11.95
N HIS A 129 -20.52 2.46 12.14
CA HIS A 129 -19.65 3.04 11.14
C HIS A 129 -18.27 2.41 11.16
N GLY A 130 -17.51 2.57 10.09
CA GLY A 130 -16.17 2.01 9.97
C GLY A 130 -15.64 2.12 8.55
N ASN A 131 -14.40 1.73 8.33
CA ASN A 131 -13.87 1.47 7.00
C ASN A 131 -14.12 0.02 6.58
N CYS A 132 -13.67 -0.32 5.37
CA CYS A 132 -13.83 -1.64 4.76
C CYS A 132 -13.37 -2.80 5.64
N LEU A 133 -12.25 -2.63 6.36
CA LEU A 133 -11.71 -3.69 7.22
C LEU A 133 -12.55 -3.86 8.49
N SER A 134 -13.04 -2.76 9.06
CA SER A 134 -13.97 -2.77 10.21
C SER A 134 -15.22 -3.60 9.90
N PHE A 135 -15.84 -3.38 8.73
CA PHE A 135 -17.01 -4.16 8.30
C PHE A 135 -16.68 -5.61 8.02
N THR A 136 -15.52 -5.86 7.41
CA THR A 136 -15.07 -7.22 7.13
C THR A 136 -14.83 -7.99 8.43
N ASN A 137 -14.25 -7.35 9.47
CA ASN A 137 -14.11 -7.94 10.80
C ASN A 137 -15.47 -8.24 11.44
N LEU A 138 -16.40 -7.28 11.41
CA LEU A 138 -17.78 -7.48 11.89
C LEU A 138 -18.45 -8.68 11.20
N PHE A 139 -18.41 -8.72 9.87
CA PHE A 139 -19.03 -9.77 9.09
C PHE A 139 -18.38 -11.13 9.37
N VAL A 140 -17.04 -11.21 9.41
CA VAL A 140 -16.32 -12.45 9.70
C VAL A 140 -16.64 -12.97 11.10
N ALA A 141 -16.69 -12.10 12.11
CA ALA A 141 -17.04 -12.49 13.48
C ALA A 141 -18.44 -13.12 13.53
N MET A 142 -19.45 -12.45 12.96
CA MET A 142 -20.82 -12.95 12.96
C MET A 142 -21.01 -14.18 12.08
N ALA A 143 -20.37 -14.23 10.91
CA ALA A 143 -20.46 -15.36 10.00
C ALA A 143 -19.86 -16.63 10.61
N ARG A 144 -18.74 -16.51 11.35
CA ARG A 144 -18.15 -17.65 12.07
C ARG A 144 -19.02 -18.13 13.23
N ASP A 145 -19.71 -17.24 13.93
CA ASP A 145 -20.67 -17.60 14.99
C ASP A 145 -21.83 -18.46 14.47
N ILE A 146 -22.29 -18.16 13.26
CA ILE A 146 -23.32 -18.94 12.56
C ILE A 146 -22.72 -20.05 11.70
N GLU A 147 -21.49 -20.49 11.98
CA GLU A 147 -20.80 -21.63 11.37
C GLU A 147 -20.59 -21.56 9.85
N LEU A 148 -20.57 -20.34 9.26
CA LEU A 148 -20.20 -20.17 7.87
C LEU A 148 -18.69 -20.28 7.69
N LYS A 149 -18.29 -20.94 6.60
CA LYS A 149 -16.89 -21.04 6.18
C LYS A 149 -16.48 -19.76 5.46
N VAL A 150 -15.91 -18.83 6.21
CA VAL A 150 -15.48 -17.53 5.68
C VAL A 150 -13.97 -17.34 5.78
N SER A 151 -13.42 -16.60 4.82
CA SER A 151 -12.03 -16.19 4.81
C SER A 151 -11.91 -14.75 4.35
N TYR A 152 -10.91 -14.04 4.87
CA TYR A 152 -10.53 -12.74 4.37
C TYR A 152 -9.97 -12.87 2.94
N GLN A 153 -10.25 -11.85 2.13
CA GLN A 153 -9.73 -11.77 0.77
C GLN A 153 -9.20 -10.36 0.51
N GLU A 154 -7.92 -10.25 0.16
CA GLU A 154 -7.36 -8.99 -0.31
C GLU A 154 -7.77 -8.77 -1.76
N VAL A 155 -8.17 -7.53 -2.05
CA VAL A 155 -8.51 -7.06 -3.38
C VAL A 155 -7.43 -6.07 -3.82
N ASP A 156 -6.78 -6.37 -4.94
CA ASP A 156 -5.83 -5.46 -5.56
C ASP A 156 -6.60 -4.38 -6.33
N ILE A 157 -7.09 -3.38 -5.59
CA ILE A 157 -7.72 -2.21 -6.20
C ILE A 157 -6.63 -1.38 -6.88
N PRO A 158 -6.78 -1.05 -8.16
CA PRO A 158 -5.90 -0.08 -8.81
C PRO A 158 -5.93 1.22 -8.01
N PRO A 159 -4.78 1.74 -7.56
CA PRO A 159 -4.76 3.01 -6.83
C PRO A 159 -5.45 4.11 -7.62
N ASP A 160 -6.27 4.91 -6.92
CA ASP A 160 -6.87 6.11 -7.48
C ASP A 160 -5.78 7.17 -7.63
N TRP A 161 -5.56 7.61 -8.86
CA TRP A 161 -4.50 8.56 -9.19
C TRP A 161 -4.96 10.01 -9.09
N THR A 162 -6.18 10.24 -8.58
CA THR A 162 -6.65 11.56 -8.21
C THR A 162 -6.11 11.93 -6.82
N THR A 163 -4.95 12.61 -6.76
CA THR A 163 -4.78 13.73 -5.81
C THR A 163 -3.52 14.54 -6.04
N ASN A 164 -3.73 15.85 -5.83
CA ASN A 164 -2.74 16.88 -5.56
C ASN A 164 -1.73 16.46 -4.46
N ASP A 165 -0.57 17.09 -4.49
CA ASP A 165 0.38 17.19 -3.36
C ASP A 165 1.28 15.98 -3.04
N GLY A 166 1.47 15.06 -4.00
CA GLY A 166 2.58 14.10 -3.94
C GLY A 166 2.50 13.05 -2.83
N THR A 167 1.35 12.95 -2.15
CA THR A 167 1.06 11.91 -1.16
C THR A 167 0.23 10.80 -1.83
N PHE A 168 0.79 9.60 -1.92
CA PHE A 168 0.09 8.46 -2.51
C PHE A 168 -0.58 7.64 -1.40
N THR A 169 -1.91 7.56 -1.43
CA THR A 169 -2.67 6.63 -0.58
C THR A 169 -2.97 5.37 -1.37
N LEU A 170 -2.40 4.24 -0.96
CA LEU A 170 -2.80 2.93 -1.49
C LEU A 170 -4.03 2.46 -0.72
N ASN A 171 -5.20 2.49 -1.36
CA ASN A 171 -6.38 1.82 -0.83
C ASN A 171 -6.30 0.33 -1.20
N ARG A 172 -5.64 -0.48 -0.38
CA ARG A 172 -5.88 -1.94 -0.39
C ARG A 172 -7.18 -2.19 0.38
N HIS A 173 -8.10 -2.92 -0.26
CA HIS A 173 -9.37 -3.30 0.35
C HIS A 173 -9.30 -4.78 0.73
N VAL A 174 -9.91 -5.11 1.87
CA VAL A 174 -10.12 -6.48 2.29
C VAL A 174 -11.62 -6.71 2.33
N ASN A 175 -12.08 -7.80 1.75
CA ASN A 175 -13.46 -8.25 1.77
C ASN A 175 -13.56 -9.71 2.23
N VAL A 176 -14.76 -10.27 2.21
CA VAL A 176 -15.03 -11.63 2.71
C VAL A 176 -15.31 -12.57 1.55
N HIS A 177 -14.62 -13.70 1.51
CA HIS A 177 -14.99 -14.86 0.71
C HIS A 177 -15.72 -15.88 1.58
N VAL A 178 -16.89 -16.32 1.14
CA VAL A 178 -17.70 -17.37 1.77
C VAL A 178 -17.69 -18.60 0.89
N ASP A 179 -17.24 -19.73 1.43
CA ASP A 179 -17.29 -21.03 0.77
C ASP A 179 -18.65 -21.69 1.03
N LEU A 180 -19.42 -21.91 -0.05
CA LEU A 180 -20.74 -22.56 -0.02
C LEU A 180 -20.68 -23.99 -0.59
N GLY A 181 -19.49 -24.60 -0.63
CA GLY A 181 -19.28 -25.96 -1.12
C GLY A 181 -19.65 -26.12 -2.59
N MET A 182 -20.60 -27.03 -2.88
CA MET A 182 -21.04 -27.28 -4.27
C MET A 182 -21.72 -26.07 -4.93
N ALA A 183 -22.23 -25.11 -4.14
CA ALA A 183 -22.81 -23.88 -4.67
C ALA A 183 -21.75 -22.84 -5.08
N GLY A 184 -20.45 -23.12 -4.84
CA GLY A 184 -19.33 -22.25 -5.17
C GLY A 184 -19.00 -21.26 -4.07
N GLY A 185 -18.31 -20.17 -4.44
CA GLY A 185 -17.94 -19.09 -3.52
C GLY A 185 -18.84 -17.87 -3.67
N HIS A 186 -19.08 -17.15 -2.58
CA HIS A 186 -19.73 -15.85 -2.57
C HIS A 186 -18.78 -14.79 -2.00
N VAL A 187 -18.80 -13.58 -2.55
CA VAL A 187 -18.00 -12.45 -2.03
C VAL A 187 -18.91 -11.42 -1.42
N VAL A 188 -18.60 -11.04 -0.18
CA VAL A 188 -19.27 -9.95 0.53
C VAL A 188 -18.28 -8.81 0.68
N ASP A 189 -18.61 -7.69 0.06
CA ASP A 189 -17.82 -6.47 0.05
C ASP A 189 -18.69 -5.32 0.59
N PHE A 190 -18.09 -4.41 1.36
CA PHE A 190 -18.83 -3.27 1.91
C PHE A 190 -19.35 -2.35 0.79
N ASN A 191 -18.60 -2.21 -0.32
CA ASN A 191 -19.00 -1.37 -1.45
C ASN A 191 -19.56 -2.21 -2.60
N ILE A 192 -20.72 -2.84 -2.38
CA ILE A 192 -21.39 -3.74 -3.34
C ILE A 192 -21.63 -3.06 -4.70
N GLY A 193 -21.85 -1.73 -4.72
CA GLY A 193 -22.17 -0.96 -5.94
C GLY A 193 -21.00 -0.74 -6.90
N ASP A 194 -19.77 -0.67 -6.37
CA ASP A 194 -18.54 -0.40 -7.15
C ASP A 194 -17.63 -1.64 -7.26
N PHE A 195 -18.05 -2.77 -6.71
CA PHE A 195 -17.26 -4.01 -6.74
C PHE A 195 -17.09 -4.48 -8.19
N ARG A 196 -15.84 -4.49 -8.68
CA ARG A 196 -15.50 -5.08 -9.97
C ARG A 196 -15.03 -6.51 -9.77
N THR A 197 -15.81 -7.46 -10.31
CA THR A 197 -15.48 -8.90 -10.28
C THR A 197 -14.16 -9.27 -10.95
N THR A 198 -13.63 -8.38 -11.79
CA THR A 198 -12.40 -8.48 -12.58
C THR A 198 -11.13 -8.10 -11.81
N TYR A 199 -11.26 -7.51 -10.63
CA TYR A 199 -10.10 -7.24 -9.77
C TYR A 199 -9.43 -8.54 -9.35
N ASP A 200 -8.10 -8.47 -9.26
CA ASP A 200 -7.32 -9.58 -8.77
C ASP A 200 -7.52 -9.72 -7.26
N ARG A 201 -7.75 -10.96 -6.82
CA ARG A 201 -8.20 -11.27 -5.48
C ARG A 201 -7.42 -12.46 -4.95
N ARG A 202 -7.08 -12.40 -3.66
CA ARG A 202 -6.40 -13.51 -2.98
C ARG A 202 -7.00 -13.74 -1.61
N ILE A 203 -7.34 -14.99 -1.32
CA ILE A 203 -7.66 -15.39 0.05
C ILE A 203 -6.41 -15.20 0.90
N ILE A 204 -6.57 -14.63 2.08
CA ILE A 204 -5.48 -14.39 3.04
C ILE A 204 -5.80 -15.04 4.39
N SER A 205 -4.76 -15.26 5.20
CA SER A 205 -4.92 -15.81 6.55
C SER A 205 -5.42 -14.75 7.54
N ASP A 206 -5.87 -15.20 8.70
CA ASP A 206 -6.28 -14.30 9.78
C ASP A 206 -5.10 -13.48 10.30
N GLU A 207 -3.89 -14.04 10.33
CA GLU A 207 -2.67 -13.31 10.71
C GLU A 207 -2.36 -12.17 9.74
N ARG A 208 -2.58 -12.39 8.44
CA ARG A 208 -2.48 -11.33 7.43
C ARG A 208 -3.56 -10.26 7.65
N ALA A 209 -4.78 -10.64 8.00
CA ALA A 209 -5.87 -9.70 8.30
C ALA A 209 -5.57 -8.87 9.57
N LEU A 210 -5.02 -9.49 10.60
CA LEU A 210 -4.50 -8.81 11.80
C LEU A 210 -3.39 -7.82 11.42
N ALA A 211 -2.50 -8.20 10.49
CA ALA A 211 -1.47 -7.29 9.99
C ALA A 211 -2.06 -6.05 9.30
N HIS A 212 -3.13 -6.19 8.51
CA HIS A 212 -3.86 -5.04 7.97
C HIS A 212 -4.46 -4.17 9.08
N PHE A 213 -5.11 -4.79 10.08
CA PHE A 213 -5.76 -4.07 11.18
C PHE A 213 -4.78 -3.19 11.94
N PHE A 214 -3.69 -3.79 12.44
CA PHE A 214 -2.68 -3.05 13.19
C PHE A 214 -1.89 -2.08 12.32
N ASN A 215 -1.69 -2.38 11.03
CA ASN A 215 -1.09 -1.41 10.13
C ASN A 215 -1.96 -0.16 9.99
N ASN A 216 -3.28 -0.31 9.84
CA ASN A 216 -4.18 0.84 9.74
C ASN A 216 -4.19 1.64 11.06
N LYS A 217 -4.27 0.97 12.21
CA LYS A 217 -4.10 1.63 13.52
C LYS A 217 -2.78 2.38 13.62
N GLY A 218 -1.69 1.78 13.15
CA GLY A 218 -0.39 2.43 13.08
C GLY A 218 -0.39 3.69 12.20
N VAL A 219 -1.10 3.66 11.08
CA VAL A 219 -1.27 4.83 10.19
C VAL A 219 -2.15 5.92 10.84
N GLU A 220 -3.23 5.55 11.53
CA GLU A 220 -4.08 6.48 12.28
C GLU A 220 -3.24 7.23 13.33
N HIS A 221 -2.47 6.52 14.16
CA HIS A 221 -1.58 7.16 15.13
C HIS A 221 -0.44 7.96 14.49
N LEU A 222 0.07 7.53 13.33
CA LEU A 222 1.03 8.34 12.57
C LEU A 222 0.42 9.69 12.19
N GLN A 223 -0.84 9.71 11.73
CA GLN A 223 -1.55 10.93 11.37
C GLN A 223 -1.76 11.83 12.59
N ASP A 224 -2.04 11.26 13.75
CA ASP A 224 -2.17 11.97 15.03
C ASP A 224 -0.85 12.45 15.63
N GLY A 225 0.28 11.96 15.09
CA GLY A 225 1.62 12.25 15.59
C GLY A 225 2.04 11.44 16.83
N ASP A 226 1.22 10.49 17.27
CA ASP A 226 1.55 9.58 18.38
C ASP A 226 2.54 8.50 17.89
N THR A 227 3.82 8.80 18.07
CA THR A 227 4.92 7.96 17.56
C THR A 227 5.02 6.62 18.29
N GLY A 228 4.72 6.60 19.60
CA GLY A 228 4.78 5.36 20.38
C GLY A 228 3.64 4.41 20.03
N ALA A 229 2.40 4.91 19.97
CA ALA A 229 1.25 4.11 19.57
C ALA A 229 1.36 3.63 18.11
N ALA A 230 1.88 4.47 17.22
CA ALA A 230 2.18 4.07 15.84
C ALA A 230 3.20 2.95 15.75
N LEU A 231 4.32 3.05 16.48
CA LEU A 231 5.34 2.00 16.51
C LEU A 231 4.77 0.69 17.06
N ALA A 232 4.05 0.73 18.18
CA ALA A 232 3.49 -0.45 18.81
C ALA A 232 2.52 -1.20 17.88
N ASN A 233 1.64 -0.47 17.18
CA ASN A 233 0.73 -1.07 16.22
C ASN A 233 1.47 -1.61 14.98
N LEU A 234 2.47 -0.89 14.44
CA LEU A 234 3.28 -1.42 13.33
C LEU A 234 4.10 -2.65 13.71
N GLN A 235 4.61 -2.72 14.94
CA GLN A 235 5.27 -3.92 15.49
C GLN A 235 4.30 -5.09 15.53
N ARG A 236 3.05 -4.89 15.99
CA ARG A 236 2.04 -5.95 16.01
C ARG A 236 1.67 -6.42 14.62
N ALA A 237 1.52 -5.50 13.67
CA ALA A 237 1.28 -5.85 12.27
C ALA A 237 2.38 -6.79 11.73
N LEU A 238 3.64 -6.45 12.02
CA LEU A 238 4.81 -7.21 11.57
C LEU A 238 5.07 -8.46 12.42
N HIS A 239 4.55 -8.53 13.65
CA HIS A 239 4.55 -9.75 14.46
C HIS A 239 3.55 -10.77 13.91
N SER A 240 2.34 -10.32 13.54
CA SER A 240 1.33 -11.16 12.89
C SER A 240 1.79 -11.63 11.51
N ASP A 241 2.35 -10.73 10.69
CA ASP A 241 2.93 -11.11 9.40
C ASP A 241 4.16 -10.27 9.02
N ARG A 242 5.34 -10.89 9.16
CA ARG A 242 6.64 -10.28 8.82
C ARG A 242 6.80 -9.99 7.32
N THR A 243 5.98 -10.60 6.45
CA THR A 243 5.99 -10.37 5.01
C THR A 243 5.01 -9.27 4.57
N PHE A 244 4.35 -8.61 5.52
CA PHE A 244 3.43 -7.50 5.24
C PHE A 244 4.18 -6.22 4.86
N ALA A 245 4.50 -6.11 3.57
CA ALA A 245 5.25 -4.99 2.99
C ALA A 245 4.72 -3.59 3.36
N PRO A 246 3.39 -3.33 3.43
CA PRO A 246 2.88 -2.02 3.82
C PRO A 246 3.32 -1.59 5.23
N ALA A 247 3.35 -2.51 6.21
CA ALA A 247 3.78 -2.16 7.56
C ALA A 247 5.26 -1.78 7.62
N TRP A 248 6.13 -2.47 6.87
CA TRP A 248 7.53 -2.04 6.71
C TRP A 248 7.64 -0.65 6.08
N SER A 249 6.81 -0.35 5.07
CA SER A 249 6.78 0.98 4.45
C SER A 249 6.28 2.04 5.44
N ASN A 250 5.25 1.75 6.23
CA ASN A 250 4.73 2.68 7.23
C ASN A 250 5.69 2.89 8.40
N LEU A 251 6.45 1.86 8.79
CA LEU A 251 7.56 1.99 9.73
C LEU A 251 8.66 2.92 9.17
N GLY A 252 8.97 2.83 7.87
CA GLY A 252 9.87 3.78 7.22
C GLY A 252 9.35 5.22 7.26
N THR A 253 8.04 5.41 7.06
CA THR A 253 7.39 6.72 7.17
C THR A 253 7.45 7.26 8.60
N LEU A 254 7.26 6.41 9.61
CA LEU A 254 7.43 6.76 11.01
C LEU A 254 8.84 7.30 11.27
N TYR A 255 9.87 6.53 10.89
CA TYR A 255 11.27 6.94 11.04
C TYR A 255 11.58 8.24 10.28
N ARG A 256 11.06 8.40 9.06
CA ARG A 256 11.26 9.60 8.25
C ARG A 256 10.67 10.85 8.90
N ARG A 257 9.46 10.75 9.48
CA ARG A 257 8.81 11.86 10.21
C ARG A 257 9.61 12.30 11.43
N GLN A 258 10.35 11.39 12.05
CA GLN A 258 11.26 11.67 13.16
C GLN A 258 12.67 12.10 12.73
N GLY A 259 12.92 12.30 11.42
CA GLY A 259 14.22 12.69 10.89
C GLY A 259 15.26 11.57 10.86
N LEU A 260 14.88 10.33 11.19
CA LEU A 260 15.76 9.16 11.21
C LEU A 260 15.88 8.55 9.80
N LEU A 261 16.48 9.31 8.88
CA LEU A 261 16.48 9.02 7.44
C LEU A 261 17.12 7.66 7.09
N VAL A 262 18.19 7.25 7.77
CA VAL A 262 18.85 5.95 7.54
C VAL A 262 17.94 4.78 7.94
N HIS A 263 17.18 4.92 9.03
CA HIS A 263 16.22 3.89 9.48
C HIS A 263 14.99 3.85 8.56
N ALA A 264 14.58 5.01 8.05
CA ALA A 264 13.53 5.10 7.03
C ALA A 264 13.92 4.36 5.76
N GLU A 265 15.12 4.63 5.22
CA GLU A 265 15.67 3.94 4.05
C GLU A 265 15.70 2.42 4.26
N ALA A 266 16.27 1.96 5.38
CA ALA A 266 16.34 0.53 5.70
C ALA A 266 14.96 -0.12 5.79
N SER A 267 13.96 0.56 6.38
CA SER A 267 12.59 0.06 6.46
C SER A 267 11.92 -0.03 5.09
N TYR A 268 12.10 0.98 4.23
CA TYR A 268 11.57 0.95 2.87
C TYR A 268 12.26 -0.13 2.01
N LEU A 269 13.57 -0.33 2.17
CA LEU A 269 14.29 -1.40 1.49
C LEU A 269 13.83 -2.79 1.97
N GLN A 270 13.56 -2.94 3.27
CA GLN A 270 12.98 -4.17 3.82
C GLN A 270 11.57 -4.44 3.26
N SER A 271 10.75 -3.40 3.10
CA SER A 271 9.45 -3.49 2.43
C SER A 271 9.59 -4.03 1.00
N LEU A 272 10.59 -3.55 0.24
CA LEU A 272 10.88 -4.03 -1.11
C LEU A 272 11.53 -5.41 -1.15
N ALA A 273 12.23 -5.82 -0.10
CA ALA A 273 12.78 -7.16 0.04
C ALA A 273 11.68 -8.20 0.20
N VAL A 274 10.64 -7.89 0.99
CA VAL A 274 9.47 -8.79 1.16
C VAL A 274 8.48 -8.70 -0.01
N ASN A 275 8.34 -7.54 -0.65
CA ASN A 275 7.54 -7.36 -1.85
C ASN A 275 8.20 -6.37 -2.81
N SER A 276 8.86 -6.90 -3.85
CA SER A 276 9.55 -6.09 -4.85
C SER A 276 8.63 -5.21 -5.70
N SER A 277 7.31 -5.36 -5.57
CA SER A 277 6.30 -4.58 -6.28
C SER A 277 5.60 -3.54 -5.40
N GLU A 278 6.05 -3.35 -4.14
CA GLU A 278 5.46 -2.39 -3.21
C GLU A 278 5.78 -0.94 -3.63
N TYR A 279 4.90 -0.35 -4.45
CA TYR A 279 5.15 0.94 -5.08
C TYR A 279 5.19 2.10 -4.08
N VAL A 280 4.51 1.99 -2.93
CA VAL A 280 4.52 3.03 -1.88
C VAL A 280 5.93 3.15 -1.32
N ALA A 281 6.59 2.03 -1.01
CA ALA A 281 7.98 2.01 -0.56
C ALA A 281 8.92 2.57 -1.64
N MET A 282 8.72 2.24 -2.92
CA MET A 282 9.52 2.83 -4.02
C MET A 282 9.36 4.34 -4.12
N SER A 283 8.13 4.84 -3.97
CA SER A 283 7.83 6.28 -4.04
C SER A 283 8.43 7.03 -2.86
N ASN A 284 8.36 6.44 -1.66
CA ASN A 284 8.98 6.98 -0.47
C ASN A 284 10.52 6.99 -0.56
N LEU A 285 11.14 5.95 -1.11
CA LEU A 285 12.58 5.94 -1.38
C LEU A 285 12.97 7.01 -2.39
N ALA A 286 12.23 7.16 -3.48
CA ALA A 286 12.48 8.24 -4.44
C ALA A 286 12.44 9.61 -3.78
N SER A 287 11.40 9.88 -2.97
CA SER A 287 11.28 11.14 -2.21
C SER A 287 12.41 11.33 -1.20
N LEU A 288 12.80 10.29 -0.46
CA LEU A 288 13.89 10.31 0.51
C LEU A 288 15.24 10.62 -0.16
N TYR A 289 15.52 10.01 -1.31
CA TYR A 289 16.76 10.27 -2.06
C TYR A 289 16.79 11.68 -2.66
N THR A 290 15.65 12.18 -3.16
CA THR A 290 15.53 13.58 -3.57
C THR A 290 15.80 14.52 -2.40
N GLN A 291 15.23 14.25 -1.22
CA GLN A 291 15.44 15.06 -0.01
C GLN A 291 16.90 15.07 0.44
N THR A 292 17.62 13.95 0.28
CA THR A 292 19.01 13.79 0.70
C THR A 292 20.04 14.17 -0.39
N GLY A 293 19.57 14.56 -1.58
CA GLY A 293 20.42 14.98 -2.70
C GLY A 293 20.96 13.84 -3.57
N ASP A 294 20.58 12.59 -3.30
CA ASP A 294 20.99 11.42 -4.08
C ASP A 294 20.14 11.27 -5.36
N SER A 295 20.48 12.11 -6.35
CA SER A 295 19.72 12.21 -7.59
C SER A 295 19.74 10.92 -8.43
N GLU A 296 20.79 10.11 -8.31
CA GLU A 296 20.91 8.85 -9.04
C GLU A 296 19.92 7.80 -8.50
N ARG A 297 19.93 7.56 -7.18
CA ARG A 297 18.98 6.62 -6.57
C ARG A 297 17.55 7.12 -6.63
N ALA A 298 17.32 8.43 -6.51
CA ALA A 298 16.00 9.02 -6.75
C ALA A 298 15.47 8.67 -8.15
N ALA A 299 16.23 8.97 -9.20
CA ALA A 299 15.84 8.68 -10.59
C ALA A 299 15.63 7.18 -10.84
N LEU A 300 16.42 6.31 -10.21
CA LEU A 300 16.24 4.86 -10.28
C LEU A 300 14.87 4.44 -9.75
N PHE A 301 14.50 4.87 -8.55
CA PHE A 301 13.23 4.49 -7.93
C PHE A 301 12.03 5.14 -8.63
N GLU A 302 12.14 6.40 -9.07
CA GLU A 302 11.11 7.01 -9.89
C GLU A 302 10.86 6.24 -11.19
N LYS A 303 11.92 5.77 -11.86
CA LYS A 303 11.79 4.93 -13.06
C LYS A 303 11.07 3.62 -12.74
N LYS A 304 11.34 3.01 -11.58
CA LYS A 304 10.61 1.81 -11.11
C LYS A 304 9.14 2.13 -10.85
N VAL A 305 8.83 3.23 -10.17
CA VAL A 305 7.44 3.69 -9.93
C VAL A 305 6.71 3.92 -11.25
N ARG A 306 7.30 4.68 -12.19
CA ARG A 306 6.71 4.89 -13.53
C ARG A 306 6.47 3.59 -14.27
N ARG A 307 7.43 2.66 -14.24
CA ARG A 307 7.28 1.34 -14.86
C ARG A 307 6.15 0.54 -14.22
N HIS A 308 6.05 0.55 -12.89
CA HIS A 308 4.98 -0.14 -12.18
C HIS A 308 3.60 0.41 -12.58
N ARG A 309 3.44 1.74 -12.56
CA ARG A 309 2.20 2.42 -13.01
C ARG A 309 1.84 2.03 -14.44
N MET A 310 2.79 2.09 -15.36
CA MET A 310 2.56 1.80 -16.79
C MET A 310 2.25 0.33 -17.09
N ARG A 311 2.44 -0.59 -16.13
CA ARG A 311 2.01 -2.00 -16.23
C ARG A 311 0.58 -2.22 -15.75
N ASN A 312 0.00 -1.27 -15.00
CA ASN A 312 -1.38 -1.33 -14.54
C ASN A 312 -2.33 -0.96 -15.69
N PRO A 313 -3.23 -1.86 -16.11
CA PRO A 313 -4.15 -1.58 -17.23
C PRO A 313 -5.16 -0.48 -16.91
N TYR A 314 -5.56 -0.30 -15.66
CA TYR A 314 -6.50 0.76 -15.26
C TYR A 314 -5.82 2.14 -15.25
N TYR A 315 -4.53 2.21 -14.87
CA TYR A 315 -3.76 3.45 -15.06
C TYR A 315 -3.67 3.83 -16.55
N ARG A 316 -3.42 2.84 -17.42
CA ARG A 316 -3.42 3.03 -18.87
C ARG A 316 -4.78 3.47 -19.39
N PHE A 317 -5.86 2.91 -18.86
CA PHE A 317 -7.23 3.32 -19.17
C PHE A 317 -7.49 4.79 -18.79
N ASP A 318 -7.03 5.24 -17.61
CA ASP A 318 -7.19 6.64 -17.20
C ASP A 318 -6.36 7.59 -18.07
N LEU A 319 -5.13 7.23 -18.43
CA LEU A 319 -4.36 7.97 -19.44
C LEU A 319 -5.10 8.04 -20.79
N ALA A 320 -5.77 6.95 -21.18
CA ALA A 320 -6.56 6.94 -22.40
C ALA A 320 -7.78 7.85 -22.32
N LYS A 321 -8.48 7.91 -21.17
CA LYS A 321 -9.56 8.88 -20.96
C LYS A 321 -9.07 10.32 -21.11
N GLN A 322 -7.94 10.65 -20.47
CA GLN A 322 -7.35 11.99 -20.56
C GLN A 322 -6.97 12.34 -22.00
N ALA A 323 -6.30 11.43 -22.70
CA ALA A 323 -5.94 11.60 -24.11
C ALA A 323 -7.18 11.75 -25.01
N PHE A 324 -8.23 10.95 -24.78
CA PHE A 324 -9.50 11.05 -25.49
C PHE A 324 -10.17 12.42 -25.30
N LEU A 325 -10.21 12.93 -24.06
CA LEU A 325 -10.74 14.27 -23.76
C LEU A 325 -9.92 15.38 -24.44
N GLN A 326 -8.61 15.18 -24.57
CA GLN A 326 -7.71 16.07 -25.31
C GLN A 326 -7.78 15.88 -26.84
N ARG A 327 -8.63 14.98 -27.32
CA ARG A 327 -8.76 14.58 -28.73
C ARG A 327 -7.49 13.93 -29.33
N ASP A 328 -6.56 13.50 -28.48
CA ASP A 328 -5.42 12.66 -28.87
C ASP A 328 -5.88 11.19 -28.89
N TYR A 329 -6.62 10.85 -29.96
CA TYR A 329 -7.20 9.53 -30.10
C TYR A 329 -6.17 8.43 -30.37
N ASP A 330 -5.01 8.78 -30.93
CA ASP A 330 -3.92 7.82 -31.16
C ASP A 330 -3.31 7.34 -29.83
N THR A 331 -3.00 8.28 -28.93
CA THR A 331 -2.54 7.94 -27.58
C THR A 331 -3.62 7.19 -26.79
N ALA A 332 -4.89 7.58 -26.93
CA ALA A 332 -6.00 6.86 -26.29
C ALA A 332 -6.06 5.40 -26.74
N ILE A 333 -6.05 5.15 -28.06
CA ILE A 333 -6.07 3.81 -28.66
C ILE A 333 -4.89 2.98 -28.17
N SER A 334 -3.66 3.49 -28.23
CA SER A 334 -2.46 2.74 -27.83
C SER A 334 -2.52 2.27 -26.36
N ASN A 335 -2.98 3.15 -25.47
CA ASN A 335 -3.12 2.81 -24.06
C ASN A 335 -4.26 1.80 -23.82
N LEU A 336 -5.38 1.93 -24.53
CA LEU A 336 -6.52 1.01 -24.45
C LEU A 336 -6.20 -0.38 -24.97
N GLU A 337 -5.48 -0.48 -26.09
CA GLU A 337 -5.01 -1.77 -26.61
C GLU A 337 -4.11 -2.49 -25.59
N PHE A 338 -3.23 -1.75 -24.90
CA PHE A 338 -2.47 -2.34 -23.80
C PHE A 338 -3.39 -2.80 -22.67
N ALA A 339 -4.36 -1.98 -22.25
CA ALA A 339 -5.26 -2.30 -21.16
C ALA A 339 -6.09 -3.56 -21.45
N ILE A 340 -6.67 -3.65 -22.66
CA ILE A 340 -7.46 -4.81 -23.13
C ILE A 340 -6.61 -6.08 -23.21
N ARG A 341 -5.35 -6.00 -23.69
CA ARG A 341 -4.43 -7.15 -23.69
C ARG A 341 -4.18 -7.72 -22.29
N ARG A 342 -4.38 -6.92 -21.23
CA ARG A 342 -4.17 -7.35 -19.84
C ARG A 342 -5.45 -7.74 -19.12
N LYS A 343 -6.57 -7.09 -19.42
CA LYS A 343 -7.89 -7.37 -18.86
C LYS A 343 -8.92 -7.33 -20.00
N GLU A 344 -9.06 -8.45 -20.70
CA GLU A 344 -9.89 -8.56 -21.91
C GLU A 344 -11.40 -8.41 -21.61
N LEU A 345 -11.84 -8.75 -20.41
CA LEU A 345 -13.26 -8.76 -20.02
C LEU A 345 -13.76 -7.43 -19.45
N GLU A 346 -12.94 -6.37 -19.50
CA GLU A 346 -13.34 -5.03 -19.05
C GLU A 346 -14.13 -4.32 -20.15
N ASP A 347 -15.45 -4.31 -20.01
CA ASP A 347 -16.40 -3.63 -20.92
C ASP A 347 -16.03 -2.16 -21.16
N SER A 348 -15.68 -1.43 -20.09
CA SER A 348 -15.32 -0.02 -20.13
C SER A 348 -14.10 0.28 -21.02
N PHE A 349 -13.17 -0.68 -21.15
CA PHE A 349 -12.00 -0.52 -22.03
C PHE A 349 -12.42 -0.64 -23.50
N HIS A 350 -13.24 -1.64 -23.84
CA HIS A 350 -13.78 -1.80 -25.19
C HIS A 350 -14.66 -0.62 -25.59
N PHE A 351 -15.47 -0.12 -24.66
CA PHE A 351 -16.35 1.02 -24.90
C PHE A 351 -15.55 2.26 -25.30
N LEU A 352 -14.56 2.66 -24.50
CA LEU A 352 -13.75 3.84 -24.81
C LEU A 352 -12.89 3.64 -26.07
N LEU A 353 -12.43 2.42 -26.35
CA LEU A 353 -11.70 2.14 -27.58
C LEU A 353 -12.60 2.27 -28.80
N GLY A 354 -13.84 1.78 -28.70
CA GLY A 354 -14.86 1.96 -29.73
C GLY A 354 -15.15 3.43 -30.00
N LEU A 355 -15.33 4.24 -28.94
CA LEU A 355 -15.48 5.68 -29.06
C LEU A 355 -14.25 6.36 -29.68
N SER A 356 -13.04 5.91 -29.34
CA SER A 356 -11.80 6.48 -29.90
C SER A 356 -11.69 6.23 -31.40
N TYR A 357 -12.01 5.02 -31.87
CA TYR A 357 -12.03 4.72 -33.31
C TYR A 357 -13.14 5.46 -34.05
N LEU A 358 -14.29 5.63 -33.42
CA LEU A 358 -15.37 6.44 -33.98
C LEU A 358 -14.93 7.88 -34.23
N GLN A 359 -14.25 8.50 -33.25
CA GLN A 359 -13.75 9.87 -33.43
C GLN A 359 -12.66 9.98 -34.51
N LYS A 360 -11.99 8.86 -34.84
CA LYS A 360 -11.06 8.75 -35.96
C LYS A 360 -11.74 8.42 -37.31
N GLY A 361 -13.05 8.21 -37.33
CA GLY A 361 -13.80 7.81 -38.53
C GLY A 361 -13.73 6.33 -38.90
N ASP A 362 -13.20 5.46 -38.03
CA ASP A 362 -13.20 4.00 -38.25
C ASP A 362 -14.46 3.38 -37.62
N GLU A 363 -15.60 3.64 -38.26
CA GLU A 363 -16.94 3.21 -37.79
C GLU A 363 -17.06 1.70 -37.70
N LYS A 364 -16.40 0.96 -38.61
CA LYS A 364 -16.40 -0.50 -38.61
C LYS A 364 -15.76 -1.07 -37.35
N LYS A 365 -14.59 -0.57 -36.95
CA LYS A 365 -13.95 -1.01 -35.68
C LYS A 365 -14.75 -0.51 -34.48
N ALA A 366 -15.23 0.73 -34.52
CA ALA A 366 -16.02 1.29 -33.44
C ALA A 366 -17.24 0.42 -33.11
N ARG A 367 -18.02 0.04 -34.13
CA ARG A 367 -19.20 -0.83 -33.99
C ARG A 367 -18.85 -2.16 -33.31
N LYS A 368 -17.81 -2.85 -33.79
CA LYS A 368 -17.39 -4.14 -33.22
C LYS A 368 -17.01 -4.03 -31.74
N LEU A 369 -16.30 -2.97 -31.36
CA LEU A 369 -15.85 -2.76 -29.98
C LEU A 369 -16.98 -2.34 -29.05
N LEU A 370 -17.91 -1.52 -29.53
CA LEU A 370 -19.09 -1.14 -28.75
C LEU A 370 -20.02 -2.34 -28.51
N GLN A 371 -20.23 -3.18 -29.53
CA GLN A 371 -20.93 -4.46 -29.35
C GLN A 371 -20.21 -5.34 -28.33
N LYS A 372 -18.88 -5.40 -28.36
CA LYS A 372 -18.12 -6.16 -27.38
C LYS A 372 -18.30 -5.63 -25.95
N ALA A 373 -18.32 -4.31 -25.78
CA ALA A 373 -18.58 -3.68 -24.49
C ALA A 373 -19.99 -4.03 -23.97
N GLU A 374 -21.00 -4.02 -24.83
CA GLU A 374 -22.36 -4.43 -24.49
C GLU A 374 -22.44 -5.91 -24.07
N GLU A 375 -21.80 -6.80 -24.81
CA GLU A 375 -21.72 -8.23 -24.47
C GLU A 375 -21.11 -8.46 -23.07
N LEU A 376 -20.10 -7.67 -22.71
CA LEU A 376 -19.36 -7.78 -21.45
C LEU A 376 -20.01 -7.02 -20.28
N ALA A 377 -20.96 -6.14 -20.55
CA ALA A 377 -21.58 -5.29 -19.54
C ALA A 377 -22.33 -6.10 -18.48
N GLN A 378 -22.04 -5.82 -17.21
CA GLN A 378 -22.55 -6.62 -16.09
C GLN A 378 -23.97 -6.26 -15.66
N SER A 379 -24.49 -5.12 -16.09
CA SER A 379 -25.86 -4.67 -15.76
C SER A 379 -26.64 -4.27 -17.00
N ASP A 380 -27.96 -4.47 -16.95
CA ASP A 380 -28.85 -4.05 -18.04
C ASP A 380 -28.84 -2.54 -18.25
N ALA A 381 -28.53 -1.76 -17.20
CA ALA A 381 -28.34 -0.32 -17.30
C ALA A 381 -27.11 0.03 -18.16
N LEU A 382 -25.96 -0.63 -17.93
CA LEU A 382 -24.76 -0.46 -18.74
C LEU A 382 -24.99 -0.89 -20.19
N LYS A 383 -25.65 -2.05 -20.40
CA LYS A 383 -26.03 -2.53 -21.74
C LYS A 383 -26.85 -1.48 -22.50
N ARG A 384 -27.91 -0.96 -21.88
CA ARG A 384 -28.75 0.09 -22.49
C ARG A 384 -27.97 1.37 -22.83
N ASN A 385 -27.05 1.77 -21.96
CA ASN A 385 -26.18 2.92 -22.21
C ASN A 385 -25.30 2.70 -23.45
N TYR A 386 -24.68 1.52 -23.58
CA TYR A 386 -23.84 1.19 -24.73
C TYR A 386 -24.67 1.06 -26.01
N GLN A 387 -25.83 0.39 -25.95
CA GLN A 387 -26.75 0.23 -27.08
C GLN A 387 -27.24 1.57 -27.62
N SER A 388 -27.63 2.51 -26.74
CA SER A 388 -28.06 3.85 -27.15
C SER A 388 -26.97 4.57 -27.95
N LYS A 389 -25.69 4.33 -27.63
CA LYS A 389 -24.56 4.90 -28.37
C LYS A 389 -24.33 4.22 -29.72
N ILE A 390 -24.55 2.91 -29.80
CA ILE A 390 -24.52 2.15 -31.06
C ILE A 390 -25.63 2.62 -32.01
N ASP A 391 -26.84 2.83 -31.48
CA ASP A 391 -28.00 3.25 -32.27
C ASP A 391 -27.81 4.66 -32.86
N LEU A 392 -27.22 5.58 -32.08
CA LEU A 392 -26.85 6.91 -32.59
C LEU A 392 -25.88 6.85 -33.79
N LEU A 393 -25.00 5.84 -33.84
CA LEU A 393 -24.12 5.62 -34.99
C LEU A 393 -24.86 5.09 -36.20
N LEU A 394 -25.84 4.23 -35.99
CA LEU A 394 -26.66 3.66 -37.05
C LEU A 394 -27.62 4.67 -37.67
N SER A 395 -28.04 5.69 -36.92
CA SER A 395 -28.99 6.72 -37.40
C SER A 395 -28.34 7.87 -38.18
N ALA A 396 -27.00 7.90 -38.29
CA ALA A 396 -26.24 8.95 -38.96
C ALA A 396 -25.85 8.60 -40.42
N GLU A 397 -26.10 7.35 -40.83
CA GLU A 397 -26.05 6.85 -42.22
C GLU A 397 -27.38 7.13 -42.95
#